data_AF-A0A9E0BJ64-F1
#
_entry.id   AF-A0A9E0BJ64-F1
#
_cell.length_a   1.000
_cell.length_b   1.000
_cell.length_c   1.000
_cell.angle_alpha   90.00
_cell.angle_beta   90.00
_cell.angle_gamma   90.00
#
_symmetry.space_group_name_H-M   'P 1'
#
loop_
_entity.id
_entity.type
_entity.pdbx_description
1 polymer ?
#
loop_
_entity_poly.entity_id
_entity_poly.type
_entity_poly.pdbx_seq_one_letter_code
_entity_poly.pdbx_strand_id
1 'polypeptide(L)'
;DKATVFTMDFEKGDPVAIDGMAMSPATLLTKLNELGYANGVGRLDLVENRYVGMKSRGVYETPGGTILLAAHRGIESITLDRGSMHLKDELMPRYAELIYNGFWFTPEREMLQAAIDHSQAMVSGQVRVKLYKGNVTIIGRTSPYSLYDQDLVTFEEGKVAYDHNDASGFIKLNALRLRVAAKRDKRVKG
;
A
#
# COMPACT_ATOMS: atom_id res chain seq x y z
N ASP A 1 15.03 16.26 20.34
CA ASP A 1 14.98 14.87 19.88
C ASP A 1 13.66 14.22 20.30
N LYS A 2 12.57 14.44 19.54
CA LYS A 2 11.22 13.98 19.89
C LYS A 2 10.51 13.54 18.61
N ALA A 3 9.89 12.36 18.62
CA ALA A 3 9.09 11.90 17.50
C ALA A 3 7.73 12.61 17.47
N THR A 4 7.21 12.85 16.27
CA THR A 4 5.84 13.34 16.07
C THR A 4 4.94 12.13 15.81
N VAL A 5 3.84 12.03 16.56
CA VAL A 5 2.86 10.94 16.40
C VAL A 5 1.47 11.56 16.26
N PHE A 6 0.72 11.12 15.27
CA PHE A 6 -0.65 11.55 14.99
C PHE A 6 -1.45 10.42 14.33
N THR A 7 -2.75 10.58 14.25
CA THR A 7 -3.63 9.67 13.49
C THR A 7 -4.12 10.33 12.20
N MET A 8 -4.37 9.49 11.19
CA MET A 8 -5.01 9.88 9.94
C MET A 8 -6.24 9.01 9.74
N ASP A 9 -7.38 9.65 9.46
CA ASP A 9 -8.63 8.96 9.19
C ASP A 9 -8.89 8.93 7.68
N PHE A 10 -9.38 7.78 7.20
CA PHE A 10 -9.66 7.52 5.79
C PHE A 10 -11.11 7.13 5.59
N GLU A 11 -11.68 7.57 4.48
CA GLU A 11 -12.99 7.15 3.98
C GLU A 11 -12.87 6.83 2.49
N LYS A 12 -13.18 5.59 2.11
CA LYS A 12 -13.16 5.11 0.72
C LYS A 12 -11.86 5.44 -0.03
N GLY A 13 -10.73 5.28 0.65
CA GLY A 13 -9.38 5.55 0.13
C GLY A 13 -8.90 6.98 0.32
N ASP A 14 -9.79 7.93 0.59
CA ASP A 14 -9.44 9.34 0.74
C ASP A 14 -9.14 9.71 2.21
N PRO A 15 -8.07 10.47 2.50
CA PRO A 15 -7.81 10.98 3.83
C PRO A 15 -8.80 12.12 4.16
N VAL A 16 -9.47 12.04 5.31
CA VAL A 16 -10.53 13.00 5.70
C VAL A 16 -10.23 13.77 6.98
N ALA A 17 -9.33 13.27 7.83
CA ALA A 17 -8.98 13.90 9.11
C ALA A 17 -7.56 13.60 9.57
N ILE A 18 -7.02 14.49 10.42
CA ILE A 18 -5.79 14.29 11.20
C ILE A 18 -6.12 14.52 12.68
N ASP A 19 -5.74 13.58 13.55
CA ASP A 19 -6.06 13.60 14.99
C ASP A 19 -7.56 13.84 15.28
N GLY A 20 -8.44 13.26 14.45
CA GLY A 20 -9.89 13.41 14.53
C GLY A 20 -10.43 14.76 14.06
N MET A 21 -9.58 15.69 13.63
CA MET A 21 -10.00 16.97 13.07
C MET A 21 -10.24 16.84 11.57
N ALA A 22 -11.49 16.96 11.14
CA ALA A 22 -11.88 16.91 9.74
C ALA A 22 -11.26 18.07 8.95
N MET A 23 -10.76 17.78 7.75
CA MET A 23 -10.07 18.74 6.90
C MET A 23 -10.44 18.55 5.43
N SER A 24 -10.42 19.63 4.65
CA SER A 24 -10.45 19.51 3.19
C SER A 24 -9.17 18.85 2.67
N PRO A 25 -9.17 18.21 1.49
CA PRO A 25 -7.97 17.58 0.94
C PRO A 25 -6.75 18.51 0.87
N ALA A 26 -6.95 19.78 0.47
CA ALA A 26 -5.88 20.77 0.40
C ALA A 26 -5.34 21.15 1.79
N THR A 27 -6.22 21.39 2.76
CA THR A 27 -5.84 21.69 4.15
C THR A 27 -5.10 20.51 4.77
N LEU A 28 -5.57 19.28 4.52
CA LEU A 28 -4.96 18.06 5.03
C LEU A 28 -3.54 17.89 4.47
N LEU A 29 -3.38 17.98 3.14
CA LEU A 29 -2.07 17.90 2.50
C LEU A 29 -1.12 19.00 3.01
N THR A 30 -1.63 20.22 3.20
CA THR A 30 -0.85 21.33 3.77
C THR A 30 -0.38 20.99 5.18
N LYS A 31 -1.26 20.43 6.02
CA LYS A 31 -0.90 20.02 7.37
C LYS A 31 0.15 18.91 7.38
N LEU A 32 0.04 17.93 6.49
CA LEU A 32 1.05 16.87 6.36
C LEU A 32 2.39 17.41 5.86
N ASN A 33 2.39 18.41 4.98
CA ASN A 33 3.61 19.09 4.56
C ASN A 33 4.29 19.77 5.76
N GLU A 34 3.56 20.47 6.64
CA GLU A 34 4.11 21.06 7.86
C GLU A 34 4.74 20.00 8.78
N LEU A 35 3.99 18.93 9.07
CA LEU A 35 4.43 17.85 9.96
C LEU A 35 5.66 17.12 9.40
N GLY A 36 5.65 16.82 8.10
CA GLY A 36 6.75 16.16 7.41
C GLY A 36 7.99 17.04 7.31
N TYR A 37 7.82 18.34 7.00
CA TYR A 37 8.92 19.31 6.95
C TYR A 37 9.65 19.39 8.30
N ALA A 38 8.90 19.54 9.40
CA ALA A 38 9.47 19.61 10.75
C ALA A 38 10.26 18.34 11.14
N ASN A 39 10.02 17.22 10.45
CA ASN A 39 10.71 15.95 10.65
C ASN A 39 11.72 15.60 9.54
N GLY A 40 11.90 16.43 8.52
CA GLY A 40 12.80 16.18 7.39
C GLY A 40 12.35 15.04 6.45
N VAL A 41 11.05 14.73 6.42
CA VAL A 41 10.47 13.63 5.64
C VAL A 41 10.35 13.99 4.15
N GLY A 42 10.49 12.99 3.28
CA GLY A 42 10.12 13.10 1.87
C GLY A 42 11.17 13.74 0.96
N ARG A 43 12.44 13.72 1.38
CA ARG A 43 13.57 14.14 0.54
C ARG A 43 13.98 13.01 -0.39
N LEU A 44 14.01 13.29 -1.69
CA LEU A 44 14.33 12.35 -2.75
C LEU A 44 15.42 12.93 -3.64
N ASP A 45 16.41 12.12 -3.99
CA ASP A 45 17.45 12.43 -4.98
C ASP A 45 17.52 11.25 -5.95
N LEU A 46 17.13 11.49 -7.20
CA LEU A 46 16.92 10.42 -8.17
C LEU A 46 17.40 10.80 -9.57
N VAL A 47 17.82 9.79 -10.32
CA VAL A 47 18.07 9.89 -11.77
C VAL A 47 16.89 9.24 -12.47
N GLU A 48 16.03 10.05 -13.09
CA GLU A 48 14.84 9.60 -13.80
C GLU A 48 15.07 9.53 -15.32
N ASN A 49 14.21 8.76 -16.00
CA ASN A 49 14.14 8.73 -17.45
C ASN A 49 12.99 9.63 -17.90
N ARG A 50 13.32 10.73 -18.60
CA ARG A 50 12.28 11.58 -19.19
C ARG A 50 11.61 10.87 -20.35
N TYR A 51 10.34 11.18 -20.57
CA TYR A 51 9.58 10.63 -21.67
C TYR A 51 10.24 10.90 -23.04
N VAL A 52 10.89 12.06 -23.18
CA VAL A 52 11.66 12.45 -24.37
C VAL A 52 13.01 11.72 -24.54
N GLY A 53 13.28 10.70 -23.72
CA GLY A 53 14.35 9.72 -23.93
C GLY A 53 15.65 9.92 -23.15
N MET A 54 15.91 11.11 -22.57
CA MET A 54 17.13 11.35 -21.80
C MET A 54 16.97 11.10 -20.29
N LYS A 55 18.10 10.86 -19.63
CA LYS A 55 18.16 10.85 -18.16
C LYS A 55 18.29 12.26 -17.59
N SER A 56 17.74 12.49 -16.41
CA SER A 56 17.86 13.74 -15.67
C SER A 56 18.00 13.44 -14.18
N ARG A 57 18.85 14.17 -13.46
CA ARG A 57 18.89 14.11 -11.98
C ARG A 57 17.97 15.18 -11.42
N GLY A 58 17.05 14.77 -10.55
CA GLY A 58 16.13 15.65 -9.85
C GLY A 58 16.24 15.46 -8.34
N VAL A 59 16.11 16.57 -7.61
CA VAL A 59 15.98 16.58 -6.14
C VAL A 59 14.60 17.10 -5.80
N TYR A 60 13.86 16.36 -5.00
CA TYR A 60 12.46 16.63 -4.67
C TYR A 60 12.22 16.60 -3.16
N GLU A 61 11.27 17.41 -2.71
CA GLU A 61 10.75 17.38 -1.35
C GLU A 61 9.24 17.18 -1.41
N THR A 62 8.77 16.01 -0.95
CA THR A 62 7.35 15.60 -0.99
C THR A 62 6.88 15.13 0.40
N PRO A 63 7.00 15.95 1.46
CA PRO A 63 6.72 15.53 2.83
C PRO A 63 5.31 14.96 3.00
N GLY A 64 4.28 15.70 2.59
CA GLY A 64 2.89 15.26 2.70
C GLY A 64 2.57 14.05 1.83
N GLY A 65 3.08 14.01 0.58
CA GLY A 65 2.91 12.87 -0.31
C GLY A 65 3.56 11.58 0.21
N THR A 66 4.75 11.68 0.80
CA THR A 66 5.47 10.55 1.41
C THR A 66 4.69 9.98 2.60
N ILE A 67 4.13 10.86 3.44
CA ILE A 67 3.30 10.46 4.56
C ILE A 67 1.99 9.82 4.08
N LEU A 68 1.31 10.45 3.12
CA LEU A 68 0.05 9.96 2.55
C LEU A 68 0.21 8.58 1.96
N LEU A 69 1.25 8.36 1.15
CA LEU A 69 1.51 7.04 0.56
C LEU A 69 1.69 5.97 1.64
N ALA A 70 2.50 6.25 2.66
CA ALA A 70 2.73 5.30 3.75
C ALA A 70 1.45 5.02 4.57
N ALA A 71 0.65 6.06 4.87
CA ALA A 71 -0.58 5.93 5.63
C ALA A 71 -1.68 5.21 4.83
N HIS A 72 -1.83 5.55 3.55
CA HIS A 72 -2.78 4.91 2.64
C HIS A 72 -2.48 3.42 2.46
N ARG A 73 -1.22 3.05 2.21
CA ARG A 73 -0.76 1.65 2.23
C ARG A 73 -1.00 0.99 3.59
N GLY A 74 -0.90 1.77 4.67
CA GLY A 74 -1.20 1.34 6.02
C GLY A 74 -2.65 0.89 6.19
N ILE A 75 -3.63 1.67 5.72
CA ILE A 75 -5.04 1.28 5.82
C ILE A 75 -5.37 0.14 4.86
N GLU A 76 -4.86 0.18 3.62
CA GLU A 76 -5.06 -0.89 2.63
C GLU A 76 -4.63 -2.27 3.16
N SER A 77 -3.54 -2.33 3.93
CA SER A 77 -3.02 -3.59 4.47
C SER A 77 -3.98 -4.37 5.37
N ILE A 78 -5.03 -3.72 5.88
CA ILE A 78 -6.07 -4.39 6.67
C ILE A 78 -7.43 -4.41 5.99
N THR A 79 -7.63 -3.70 4.87
CA THR A 79 -8.95 -3.60 4.21
C THR A 79 -9.00 -4.19 2.80
N LEU A 80 -7.86 -4.41 2.15
CA LEU A 80 -7.80 -5.05 0.83
C LEU A 80 -7.52 -6.55 0.95
N ASP A 81 -8.24 -7.35 0.17
CA ASP A 81 -7.90 -8.75 0.04
C ASP A 81 -6.53 -8.91 -0.65
N ARG A 82 -5.89 -10.05 -0.40
CA ARG A 82 -4.54 -10.33 -0.90
C ARG A 82 -4.45 -10.23 -2.43
N GLY A 83 -5.41 -10.77 -3.17
CA GLY A 83 -5.41 -10.79 -4.62
C GLY A 83 -5.57 -9.39 -5.20
N SER A 84 -6.53 -8.62 -4.68
CA SER A 84 -6.73 -7.23 -5.10
C SER A 84 -5.53 -6.34 -4.77
N MET A 85 -4.89 -6.53 -3.61
CA MET A 85 -3.68 -5.78 -3.24
C MET A 85 -2.52 -6.07 -4.23
N HIS A 86 -2.28 -7.34 -4.57
CA HIS A 86 -1.27 -7.71 -5.57
C HIS A 86 -1.58 -7.14 -6.96
N LEU A 87 -2.82 -7.27 -7.43
CA LEU A 87 -3.21 -6.74 -8.73
C LEU A 87 -3.06 -5.21 -8.77
N LYS A 88 -3.47 -4.50 -7.71
CA LYS A 88 -3.28 -3.06 -7.60
C LYS A 88 -1.79 -2.68 -7.68
N ASP A 89 -0.91 -3.45 -7.06
CA ASP A 89 0.54 -3.23 -7.12
C ASP A 89 1.13 -3.44 -8.52
N GLU A 90 0.57 -4.36 -9.29
CA GLU A 90 0.95 -4.58 -10.69
C GLU A 90 0.46 -3.43 -11.60
N LEU A 91 -0.72 -2.87 -11.33
CA LEU A 91 -1.30 -1.78 -12.11
C LEU A 91 -0.72 -0.39 -11.79
N MET A 92 -0.30 -0.17 -10.54
CA MET A 92 0.18 1.13 -10.05
C MET A 92 1.34 1.72 -10.89
N PRO A 93 2.40 0.98 -11.27
CA PRO A 93 3.48 1.52 -12.09
C PRO A 93 2.98 2.01 -13.46
N ARG A 94 2.02 1.30 -14.07
CA ARG A 94 1.45 1.71 -15.36
C ARG A 94 0.64 2.98 -15.23
N TYR A 95 -0.15 3.11 -14.16
CA TYR A 95 -0.89 4.34 -13.87
C TYR A 95 0.06 5.53 -13.66
N ALA A 96 1.14 5.34 -12.89
CA ALA A 96 2.16 6.36 -12.67
C ALA A 96 2.90 6.77 -13.96
N GLU A 97 3.23 5.80 -14.83
CA GLU A 97 3.85 6.03 -16.14
C GLU A 97 2.98 6.91 -17.03
N LEU A 98 1.67 6.63 -17.11
CA LEU A 98 0.73 7.44 -17.91
C LEU A 98 0.72 8.89 -17.44
N ILE A 99 0.64 9.12 -16.12
CA ILE A 99 0.68 10.47 -15.54
C ILE A 99 2.02 11.16 -15.86
N TYR A 100 3.14 10.47 -15.65
CA TYR A 100 4.47 11.02 -15.91
C TYR A 100 4.65 11.43 -17.39
N ASN A 101 4.09 10.65 -18.31
CA ASN A 101 4.14 10.92 -19.75
C ASN A 101 3.13 11.98 -20.22
N GLY A 102 2.32 12.53 -19.32
CA GLY A 102 1.30 13.56 -19.63
C GLY A 102 -0.02 13.00 -20.15
N PHE A 103 -0.24 11.68 -20.07
CA PHE A 103 -1.45 10.99 -20.52
C PHE A 103 -2.54 10.99 -19.45
N TRP A 104 -2.83 12.17 -18.88
CA TRP A 104 -3.92 12.30 -17.91
C TRP A 104 -5.29 12.13 -18.57
N PHE A 105 -5.52 12.61 -19.79
CA PHE A 105 -6.84 12.51 -20.44
C PHE A 105 -6.90 11.39 -21.49
N THR A 106 -6.37 10.20 -21.18
CA THR A 106 -6.41 9.04 -22.09
C THR A 106 -7.35 7.93 -21.60
N PRO A 107 -7.96 7.16 -22.52
CA PRO A 107 -8.88 6.08 -22.16
C PRO A 107 -8.27 5.00 -21.27
N GLU A 108 -7.01 4.62 -21.50
CA GLU A 108 -6.33 3.62 -20.67
C GLU A 108 -6.11 4.10 -19.23
N ARG A 109 -5.94 5.41 -18.99
CA ARG A 109 -5.90 5.96 -17.63
C ARG A 109 -7.29 5.93 -16.98
N GLU A 110 -8.36 6.17 -17.74
CA GLU A 110 -9.77 6.03 -17.25
C GLU A 110 -10.10 4.61 -16.85
N MET A 111 -9.68 3.64 -17.65
CA MET A 111 -9.85 2.22 -17.33
C MET A 111 -9.15 1.84 -16.02
N LEU A 112 -7.91 2.30 -15.84
CA LEU A 112 -7.16 2.04 -14.60
C LEU A 112 -7.77 2.79 -13.41
N GLN A 113 -8.26 4.01 -13.59
CA GLN A 113 -8.93 4.78 -12.54
C GLN A 113 -10.15 4.01 -12.00
N ALA A 114 -10.99 3.47 -12.89
CA ALA A 114 -12.17 2.71 -12.48
C ALA A 114 -11.81 1.48 -11.62
N ALA A 115 -10.73 0.78 -11.96
CA ALA A 115 -10.22 -0.34 -11.16
C ALA A 115 -9.71 0.13 -9.78
N ILE A 116 -8.99 1.26 -9.75
CA ILE A 116 -8.49 1.85 -8.50
C ILE A 116 -9.67 2.28 -7.63
N ASP A 117 -10.61 3.07 -8.14
CA ASP A 117 -11.78 3.55 -7.39
C ASP A 117 -12.59 2.39 -6.80
N HIS A 118 -12.77 1.32 -7.57
CA HIS A 118 -13.43 0.10 -7.10
C HIS A 118 -12.68 -0.52 -5.91
N SER A 119 -11.34 -0.62 -5.99
CA SER A 119 -10.54 -1.16 -4.89
C SER A 119 -10.67 -0.35 -3.60
N GLN A 120 -10.95 0.95 -3.68
CA GLN A 120 -10.97 1.83 -2.51
C GLN A 120 -12.28 1.80 -1.71
N ALA A 121 -13.32 1.11 -2.20
CA ALA A 121 -14.67 1.15 -1.62
C ALA A 121 -14.74 0.83 -0.11
N MET A 122 -13.86 -0.04 0.40
CA MET A 122 -13.79 -0.44 1.81
C MET A 122 -12.54 0.08 2.54
N VAL A 123 -11.73 0.92 1.89
CA VAL A 123 -10.49 1.48 2.46
C VAL A 123 -10.85 2.66 3.37
N SER A 124 -11.46 2.33 4.51
CA SER A 124 -11.90 3.29 5.52
C SER A 124 -11.44 2.86 6.91
N GLY A 125 -11.01 3.80 7.74
CA GLY A 125 -10.51 3.53 9.09
C GLY A 125 -9.47 4.54 9.52
N GLN A 126 -8.67 4.19 10.52
CA GLN A 126 -7.66 5.08 11.09
C GLN A 126 -6.28 4.44 11.08
N VAL A 127 -5.27 5.24 10.74
CA VAL A 127 -3.85 4.85 10.73
C VAL A 127 -3.07 5.76 11.67
N ARG A 128 -2.28 5.17 12.57
CA ARG A 128 -1.38 5.91 13.47
C ARG A 128 0.01 6.00 12.87
N VAL A 129 0.48 7.22 12.65
CA VAL A 129 1.73 7.53 11.97
C VAL A 129 2.74 8.11 12.98
N LYS A 130 3.98 7.65 12.89
CA LYS A 130 5.13 8.21 13.60
C LYS A 130 6.12 8.79 12.60
N LEU A 131 6.47 10.06 12.77
CA LEU A 131 7.52 10.74 12.02
C LEU A 131 8.73 10.93 12.92
N TYR A 132 9.92 10.66 12.38
CA TYR A 132 11.16 10.88 13.09
C TYR A 132 12.36 10.91 12.14
N LYS A 133 13.10 12.04 12.13
CA LYS A 133 14.39 12.21 11.45
C LYS A 133 14.41 11.64 10.02
N GLY A 134 13.46 12.10 9.20
CA GLY A 134 13.31 11.72 7.80
C GLY A 134 12.45 10.50 7.54
N ASN A 135 12.10 9.73 8.58
CA ASN A 135 11.34 8.49 8.43
C ASN A 135 9.85 8.68 8.72
N VAL A 136 9.04 7.90 8.00
CA VAL A 136 7.62 7.66 8.28
C VAL A 136 7.46 6.21 8.70
N THR A 137 6.80 5.96 9.83
CA THR A 137 6.54 4.60 10.33
C THR A 137 5.09 4.47 10.74
N ILE A 138 4.40 3.44 10.25
CA ILE A 138 3.04 3.13 10.66
C ILE A 138 3.08 2.27 11.91
N ILE A 139 2.50 2.77 13.00
CA ILE A 139 2.56 2.15 14.33
C ILE A 139 1.20 1.64 14.84
N GLY A 140 0.13 1.80 14.08
CA GLY A 140 -1.19 1.29 14.43
C GLY A 140 -2.19 1.46 13.31
N ARG A 141 -3.20 0.59 13.27
CA ARG A 141 -4.28 0.57 12.26
C ARG A 141 -5.57 0.11 12.95
N THR A 142 -6.70 0.64 12.55
CA THR A 142 -8.02 0.14 12.94
C THR A 142 -9.02 0.44 11.83
N SER A 143 -9.96 -0.47 11.59
CA SER A 143 -10.98 -0.30 10.56
C SER A 143 -12.22 -1.12 10.91
N PRO A 144 -13.43 -0.60 10.67
CA PRO A 144 -14.65 -1.40 10.71
C PRO A 144 -14.73 -2.43 9.57
N TYR A 145 -13.89 -2.30 8.54
CA TYR A 145 -13.80 -3.20 7.38
C TYR A 145 -12.52 -4.04 7.40
N SER A 146 -11.94 -4.24 8.58
CA SER A 146 -10.72 -5.03 8.73
C SER A 146 -10.95 -6.49 8.29
N LEU A 147 -10.08 -6.97 7.41
CA LEU A 147 -9.92 -8.38 7.03
C LEU A 147 -8.95 -9.12 7.97
N TYR A 148 -8.26 -8.41 8.86
CA TYR A 148 -7.55 -9.03 9.97
C TYR A 148 -8.54 -9.56 11.00
N ASP A 149 -8.43 -10.85 11.28
CA ASP A 149 -9.22 -11.57 12.28
C ASP A 149 -8.27 -12.22 13.28
N GLN A 150 -8.38 -11.82 14.55
CA GLN A 150 -7.53 -12.31 15.63
C GLN A 150 -7.77 -13.80 15.92
N ASP A 151 -9.00 -14.30 15.76
CA ASP A 151 -9.35 -15.70 16.06
C ASP A 151 -8.81 -16.65 14.97
N LEU A 152 -8.53 -16.16 13.76
CA LEU A 152 -7.87 -16.94 12.70
C LEU A 152 -6.36 -17.08 12.88
N VAL A 153 -5.71 -16.14 13.58
CA VAL A 153 -4.24 -16.07 13.69
C VAL A 153 -3.72 -16.35 15.09
N THR A 154 -4.60 -16.46 16.08
CA THR A 154 -4.21 -16.74 17.46
C THR A 154 -3.62 -18.14 17.60
N PHE A 155 -2.63 -18.26 18.48
CA PHE A 155 -2.05 -19.54 18.92
C PHE A 155 -2.58 -19.96 20.31
N GLU A 156 -3.52 -19.21 20.88
CA GLU A 156 -4.12 -19.52 22.17
C GLU A 156 -4.98 -20.80 22.09
N GLU A 157 -4.82 -21.69 23.08
CA GLU A 157 -5.56 -22.95 23.13
C GLU A 157 -7.09 -22.69 23.25
N GLY A 158 -7.87 -23.34 22.38
CA GLY A 158 -9.33 -23.38 22.46
C GLY A 158 -10.11 -22.44 21.53
N LYS A 159 -9.43 -21.57 20.77
CA LYS A 159 -10.04 -20.73 19.72
C LYS A 159 -9.32 -20.93 18.39
N VAL A 160 -9.54 -22.07 17.76
CA VAL A 160 -8.95 -22.38 16.46
C VAL A 160 -10.05 -22.29 15.40
N ALA A 161 -10.16 -21.13 14.75
CA ALA A 161 -11.08 -20.95 13.61
C ALA A 161 -10.49 -21.50 12.29
N TYR A 162 -9.23 -21.95 12.28
CA TYR A 162 -8.51 -22.48 11.11
C TYR A 162 -8.19 -23.97 11.25
N ASP A 163 -8.70 -24.82 10.35
CA ASP A 163 -8.34 -26.24 10.34
C ASP A 163 -6.95 -26.46 9.72
N HIS A 164 -5.97 -26.81 10.56
CA HIS A 164 -4.61 -27.09 10.12
C HIS A 164 -4.49 -28.30 9.20
N ASN A 165 -5.47 -29.22 9.16
CA ASN A 165 -5.43 -30.37 8.27
C ASN A 165 -5.51 -29.96 6.79
N ASP A 166 -6.21 -28.86 6.49
CA ASP A 166 -6.36 -28.34 5.12
C ASP A 166 -5.02 -27.91 4.52
N ALA A 167 -4.07 -27.48 5.35
CA ALA A 167 -2.75 -27.04 4.90
C ALA A 167 -2.00 -28.12 4.11
N SER A 168 -2.09 -29.38 4.52
CA SER A 168 -1.39 -30.50 3.86
C SER A 168 -1.90 -30.71 2.44
N GLY A 169 -3.22 -30.67 2.24
CA GLY A 169 -3.85 -30.76 0.93
C GLY A 169 -3.46 -29.59 0.04
N PHE A 170 -3.57 -28.37 0.58
CA PHE A 170 -3.18 -27.14 -0.12
C PHE A 170 -1.73 -27.17 -0.60
N ILE A 171 -0.77 -27.52 0.26
CA ILE A 171 0.66 -27.58 -0.08
C ILE A 171 0.90 -28.59 -1.20
N LYS A 172 0.30 -29.78 -1.11
CA LYS A 172 0.45 -30.84 -2.12
C LYS A 172 -0.07 -30.40 -3.50
N LEU A 173 -1.22 -29.73 -3.54
CA LEU A 173 -1.82 -29.23 -4.78
C LEU A 173 -1.03 -28.06 -5.36
N ASN A 174 -0.68 -27.06 -4.55
CA ASN A 174 0.09 -25.90 -5.00
C ASN A 174 1.48 -26.30 -5.54
N ALA A 175 2.12 -27.30 -4.93
CA ALA A 175 3.42 -27.83 -5.37
C ALA A 175 3.34 -28.80 -6.56
N LEU A 176 2.14 -29.21 -7.00
CA LEU A 176 1.97 -30.27 -8.00
C LEU A 176 2.71 -29.96 -9.30
N ARG A 177 2.54 -28.74 -9.84
CA ARG A 177 3.21 -28.30 -11.07
C ARG A 177 4.73 -28.36 -10.97
N LEU A 178 5.28 -28.04 -9.79
CA LEU A 178 6.73 -28.07 -9.53
C LEU A 178 7.25 -29.51 -9.46
N ARG A 179 6.51 -30.40 -8.81
CA ARG A 179 6.85 -31.84 -8.73
C ARG A 179 6.85 -32.49 -10.11
N VAL A 180 5.93 -32.12 -10.99
CA VAL A 180 5.87 -32.62 -12.37
C VAL A 180 7.06 -32.14 -13.20
N ALA A 181 7.39 -30.84 -13.11
CA ALA A 181 8.57 -30.28 -13.78
C ALA A 181 9.87 -30.99 -13.32
N ALA A 182 10.05 -31.18 -12.01
CA ALA A 182 11.21 -31.88 -11.46
C ALA A 182 11.31 -33.34 -11.93
N LYS A 183 10.16 -34.05 -12.07
CA LYS A 183 10.15 -35.41 -12.63
C LYS A 183 10.61 -35.45 -14.08
N ARG A 184 10.16 -34.51 -14.92
CA ARG A 184 10.63 -34.37 -16.31
C ARG A 184 12.14 -34.14 -16.33
N ASP A 185 12.65 -33.20 -15.54
CA ASP A 185 14.07 -32.83 -15.57
C ASP A 185 14.98 -33.99 -15.17
N LYS A 186 14.56 -34.84 -14.21
CA LYS A 186 15.27 -36.08 -13.87
C LYS A 186 15.32 -37.07 -15.03
N ARG A 187 14.22 -37.21 -15.77
CA ARG A 187 14.14 -38.11 -16.93
C ARG A 187 14.97 -37.63 -18.12
N VAL A 188 15.17 -36.32 -18.26
CA VAL A 188 15.97 -35.75 -19.36
C VAL A 188 17.47 -35.73 -19.04
N LYS A 189 17.85 -35.67 -17.75
CA LYS A 189 19.25 -35.67 -17.31
C LYS A 189 19.88 -37.06 -17.16
N GLY A 190 19.06 -38.10 -16.96
CA GLY A 190 19.49 -39.50 -16.88
C GLY A 190 19.24 -40.21 -18.20
#